data_AF-A0A836QUT0-F1
#
_entry.id   AF-A0A836QUT0-F1
#
_cell.length_a   1.000
_cell.length_b   1.000
_cell.length_c   1.000
_cell.angle_alpha   90.00
_cell.angle_beta   90.00
_cell.angle_gamma   90.00
#
_symmetry.space_group_name_H-M   'P 1'
#
loop_
_entity.id
_entity.type
_entity.pdbx_description
1 polymer ?
#
loop_
_entity_poly.entity_id
_entity_poly.type
_entity_poly.pdbx_seq_one_letter_code
_entity_poly.pdbx_strand_id
1 'polypeptide(L)'
;MNEIPIWILFSLVGVLVLLSAFFSSSETSMMAINRYRLKHLVKNKHQGAKRVTKLLKRTDKLLGVILIGNNFVNILAATLATIIAIRIWGEASIFYVTLLLTLIILIFAEVTPKTIAAIKPESIAFPASFLLKPLLKILEPAVYLISVISNSLTKLIGVN
;
A
#
# COMPACT_ATOMS: atom_id res chain seq x y z
N MET A 1 -14.92 -30.37 7.36
CA MET A 1 -14.19 -29.29 6.66
C MET A 1 -13.19 -28.73 7.64
N ASN A 2 -11.89 -28.82 7.38
CA ASN A 2 -10.88 -28.29 8.30
C ASN A 2 -10.96 -26.77 8.33
N GLU A 3 -11.60 -26.23 9.37
CA GLU A 3 -11.64 -24.78 9.56
C GLU A 3 -10.24 -24.27 9.87
N ILE A 4 -9.82 -23.21 9.16
CA ILE A 4 -8.57 -22.51 9.47
C ILE A 4 -8.62 -22.04 10.93
N PRO A 5 -7.62 -22.39 11.76
CA PRO A 5 -7.57 -21.95 13.15
C PRO A 5 -7.65 -20.43 13.31
N ILE A 6 -8.39 -19.97 14.33
CA ILE A 6 -8.64 -18.55 14.57
C ILE A 6 -7.36 -17.73 14.75
N TRP A 7 -6.34 -18.30 15.40
CA TRP A 7 -5.06 -17.64 15.64
C TRP A 7 -4.29 -17.37 14.34
N ILE A 8 -4.44 -18.25 13.33
CA ILE A 8 -3.86 -18.02 12.00
C ILE A 8 -4.55 -16.84 11.33
N LEU A 9 -5.88 -16.74 11.45
CA LEU A 9 -6.63 -15.62 10.88
C LEU A 9 -6.22 -14.29 11.53
N PHE A 10 -6.09 -14.24 12.86
CA PHE A 10 -5.59 -13.05 13.56
C PHE A 10 -4.16 -12.69 13.13
N SER A 11 -3.26 -13.67 13.04
CA SER A 11 -1.89 -13.44 12.56
C SER A 11 -1.88 -12.89 11.14
N LEU A 12 -2.75 -13.41 10.27
CA LEU A 12 -2.86 -12.98 8.88
C LEU A 12 -3.37 -11.53 8.79
N VAL A 13 -4.38 -11.17 9.58
CA VAL A 13 -4.86 -9.77 9.69
C VAL A 13 -3.73 -8.84 10.15
N GLY A 14 -2.96 -9.24 11.17
CA GLY A 14 -1.81 -8.47 11.65
C GLY A 14 -0.76 -8.23 10.56
N VAL A 15 -0.40 -9.28 9.80
CA VAL A 15 0.52 -9.16 8.66
C VAL A 15 -0.04 -8.24 7.58
N LEU A 16 -1.33 -8.32 7.29
CA LEU A 16 -1.98 -7.44 6.32
C LEU A 16 -1.94 -5.97 6.78
N VAL A 17 -2.22 -5.67 8.04
CA VAL A 17 -2.09 -4.29 8.58
C VAL A 17 -0.66 -3.77 8.40
N LEU A 18 0.37 -4.59 8.65
CA LEU A 18 1.77 -4.21 8.42
C LEU A 18 2.09 -4.00 6.94
N LEU A 19 1.53 -4.82 6.04
CA LEU A 19 1.68 -4.63 4.60
C LEU A 19 1.00 -3.34 4.12
N SER A 20 -0.17 -3.01 4.64
CA SER A 20 -0.83 -1.72 4.33
C SER A 20 0.01 -0.55 4.83
N ALA A 21 0.55 -0.63 6.06
CA ALA A 21 1.49 0.36 6.59
C ALA A 21 2.71 0.55 5.68
N PHE A 22 3.26 -0.54 5.14
CA PHE A 22 4.36 -0.51 4.18
C PHE A 22 3.96 0.20 2.88
N PHE A 23 2.82 -0.12 2.27
CA PHE A 23 2.37 0.53 1.04
C PHE A 23 2.11 2.03 1.23
N SER A 24 1.38 2.37 2.28
CA SER A 24 1.02 3.72 2.68
C SER A 24 2.25 4.60 2.97
N SER A 25 3.20 4.11 3.78
CA SER A 25 4.47 4.83 4.04
C SER A 25 5.37 4.91 2.80
N SER A 26 5.36 3.90 1.94
CA SER A 26 6.09 3.93 0.67
C SER A 26 5.59 5.02 -0.27
N GLU A 27 4.28 5.20 -0.36
CA GLU A 27 3.66 6.28 -1.15
C GLU A 27 4.18 7.65 -0.72
N THR A 28 3.99 7.98 0.56
CA THR A 28 4.33 9.28 1.09
C THR A 28 5.83 9.53 1.06
N SER A 29 6.66 8.54 1.38
CA SER A 29 8.11 8.70 1.33
C SER A 29 8.62 8.95 -0.09
N MET A 30 8.06 8.28 -1.10
CA MET A 30 8.41 8.48 -2.50
C MET A 30 8.05 9.90 -2.99
N MET A 31 6.94 10.45 -2.52
CA MET A 31 6.51 11.82 -2.85
C MET A 31 7.30 12.89 -2.09
N ALA A 32 7.64 12.64 -0.83
CA ALA A 32 8.34 13.58 0.04
C ALA A 32 9.87 13.65 -0.20
N ILE A 33 10.45 12.76 -1.03
CA ILE A 33 11.89 12.81 -1.33
C ILE A 33 12.30 14.11 -2.03
N ASN A 34 13.36 14.73 -1.52
CA ASN A 34 14.03 15.86 -2.16
C ASN A 34 14.77 15.42 -3.44
N ARG A 35 14.32 15.93 -4.59
CA ARG A 35 14.85 15.59 -5.92
C ARG A 35 16.32 15.99 -6.13
N TYR A 36 16.75 17.10 -5.54
CA TYR A 36 18.13 17.57 -5.65
C TYR A 36 19.08 16.64 -4.90
N ARG A 37 18.76 16.33 -3.63
CA ARG A 37 19.55 15.40 -2.81
C ARG A 37 19.59 14.00 -3.42
N LEU A 38 18.47 13.52 -3.97
CA LEU A 38 18.42 12.25 -4.68
C LEU A 38 19.38 12.20 -5.88
N LYS A 39 19.43 13.26 -6.71
CA LYS A 39 20.38 13.36 -7.83
C LYS A 39 21.84 13.33 -7.34
N HIS A 40 22.15 14.01 -6.25
CA HIS A 40 23.49 14.00 -5.65
C HIS A 40 23.88 12.58 -5.18
N LEU A 41 22.99 11.88 -4.46
CA LEU A 41 23.23 10.50 -4.03
C LEU A 41 23.42 9.53 -5.19
N VAL A 42 22.72 9.73 -6.31
CA VAL A 42 22.91 8.94 -7.54
C VAL A 42 24.31 9.17 -8.12
N LYS A 43 24.80 10.42 -8.16
CA LYS A 43 26.18 10.73 -8.59
C LYS A 43 27.21 10.04 -7.70
N ASN A 44 26.95 9.97 -6.40
CA ASN A 44 27.79 9.25 -5.42
C ASN A 44 27.57 7.71 -5.43
N LYS A 45 27.01 7.17 -6.51
CA LYS A 45 26.78 5.73 -6.75
C LYS A 45 25.88 5.01 -5.72
N HIS A 46 25.08 5.73 -4.92
CA HIS A 46 24.17 5.12 -3.95
C HIS A 46 23.06 4.27 -4.61
N GLN A 47 23.01 2.97 -4.30
CA GLN A 47 22.15 2.01 -4.99
C GLN A 47 20.65 2.22 -4.69
N GLY A 48 20.30 2.59 -3.46
CA GLY A 48 18.92 2.95 -3.10
C GLY A 48 18.41 4.16 -3.88
N ALA A 49 19.26 5.18 -4.04
CA ALA A 49 18.91 6.42 -4.74
C ALA A 49 18.69 6.17 -6.24
N LYS A 50 19.51 5.30 -6.86
CA LYS A 50 19.33 4.86 -8.25
C LYS A 50 17.99 4.15 -8.47
N ARG A 51 17.62 3.23 -7.56
CA ARG A 51 16.34 2.51 -7.63
C ARG A 51 15.15 3.45 -7.49
N VAL A 52 15.14 4.29 -6.46
CA VAL A 52 14.09 5.29 -6.25
C VAL A 52 13.97 6.23 -7.44
N THR A 53 15.10 6.72 -7.98
CA THR A 53 15.10 7.57 -9.18
C THR A 53 14.45 6.86 -10.38
N LYS A 54 14.71 5.56 -10.57
CA LYS A 54 14.09 4.78 -11.65
C LYS A 54 12.58 4.60 -11.43
N LEU A 55 12.15 4.33 -10.20
CA LEU A 55 10.72 4.20 -9.87
C LEU A 55 9.98 5.52 -10.09
N LEU A 56 10.56 6.63 -9.64
CA LEU A 56 9.98 7.96 -9.77
C LEU A 56 10.01 8.54 -11.19
N LYS A 57 10.63 7.86 -12.16
CA LYS A 57 10.45 8.19 -13.60
C LYS A 57 9.11 7.71 -14.15
N ARG A 58 8.44 6.78 -13.45
CA ARG A 58 7.14 6.20 -13.82
C ARG A 58 6.18 6.33 -12.65
N THR A 59 6.04 7.55 -12.13
CA THR A 59 5.28 7.84 -10.90
C THR A 59 3.84 7.35 -11.00
N ASP A 60 3.16 7.54 -12.13
CA ASP A 60 1.77 7.09 -12.30
C ASP A 60 1.64 5.57 -12.14
N LYS A 61 2.57 4.82 -12.72
CA LYS A 61 2.60 3.36 -12.58
C LYS A 61 2.96 2.92 -11.16
N LEU A 62 3.90 3.62 -10.53
CA LEU A 62 4.30 3.37 -9.15
C LEU A 62 3.13 3.58 -8.18
N LEU A 63 2.44 4.73 -8.30
CA LEU A 63 1.26 5.05 -7.50
C LEU A 63 0.13 4.05 -7.74
N GLY A 64 -0.10 3.67 -9.00
CA GLY A 64 -1.06 2.62 -9.34
C GLY A 64 -0.77 1.30 -8.63
N VAL A 65 0.49 0.85 -8.63
CA VAL A 65 0.88 -0.38 -7.91
C VAL A 65 0.70 -0.26 -6.40
N ILE A 66 1.10 0.86 -5.81
CA ILE A 66 0.95 1.08 -4.36
C ILE A 66 -0.52 1.12 -3.98
N LEU A 67 -1.36 1.79 -4.77
CA LEU A 67 -2.80 1.90 -4.55
C LEU A 67 -3.49 0.54 -4.63
N ILE A 68 -3.18 -0.26 -5.67
CA ILE A 68 -3.71 -1.62 -5.81
C ILE A 68 -3.30 -2.47 -4.60
N GLY A 69 -2.02 -2.46 -4.24
CA GLY A 69 -1.50 -3.24 -3.12
C GLY A 69 -2.16 -2.85 -1.79
N ASN A 70 -2.24 -1.55 -1.50
CA ASN A 70 -2.85 -1.05 -0.28
C ASN A 70 -4.33 -1.42 -0.18
N ASN A 71 -5.09 -1.18 -1.25
CA ASN A 71 -6.52 -1.48 -1.27
C ASN A 71 -6.79 -2.99 -1.15
N PHE A 72 -6.02 -3.81 -1.87
CA PHE A 72 -6.15 -5.26 -1.80
C PHE A 72 -5.94 -5.77 -0.37
N VAL A 73 -4.87 -5.32 0.28
CA VAL A 73 -4.53 -5.71 1.64
C VAL A 73 -5.58 -5.24 2.64
N ASN A 74 -6.08 -4.01 2.51
CA ASN A 74 -7.12 -3.47 3.40
C ASN A 74 -8.46 -4.20 3.26
N ILE A 75 -8.90 -4.46 2.03
CA ILE A 75 -10.13 -5.21 1.77
C ILE A 75 -10.00 -6.62 2.30
N LEU A 76 -8.86 -7.29 2.05
CA LEU A 76 -8.62 -8.64 2.55
C LEU A 76 -8.58 -8.68 4.09
N ALA A 77 -7.95 -7.70 4.74
CA ALA A 77 -7.94 -7.60 6.21
C ALA A 77 -9.36 -7.41 6.76
N ALA A 78 -10.17 -6.56 6.13
CA ALA A 78 -11.57 -6.36 6.49
C ALA A 78 -12.40 -7.65 6.33
N THR A 79 -12.26 -8.35 5.19
CA THR A 79 -12.97 -9.62 4.97
C THR A 79 -12.58 -10.66 6.03
N LEU A 80 -11.29 -10.81 6.34
CA LEU A 80 -10.83 -11.77 7.34
C LEU A 80 -11.26 -11.39 8.76
N ALA A 81 -11.21 -10.11 9.12
CA ALA A 81 -11.68 -9.63 10.41
C ALA A 81 -13.18 -9.87 10.59
N THR A 82 -13.99 -9.67 9.54
CA THR A 82 -15.41 -9.99 9.55
C THR A 82 -15.64 -11.49 9.75
N ILE A 83 -14.88 -12.36 9.08
CA ILE A 83 -14.96 -13.82 9.28
C ILE A 83 -14.61 -14.19 10.74
N ILE A 84 -13.54 -13.60 11.29
CA ILE A 84 -13.16 -13.80 12.69
C ILE A 84 -14.29 -13.38 13.62
N ALA A 85 -14.88 -12.20 13.40
CA ALA A 85 -15.92 -11.65 14.26
C ALA A 85 -17.18 -12.52 14.27
N ILE A 86 -17.64 -12.96 13.09
CA ILE A 86 -18.79 -13.86 12.98
C ILE A 86 -18.53 -15.18 13.71
N ARG A 87 -17.32 -15.74 13.60
CA ARG A 87 -16.98 -17.01 14.27
C ARG A 87 -16.96 -16.92 15.80
N ILE A 88 -16.57 -15.78 16.36
CA ILE A 88 -16.39 -15.62 17.82
C ILE A 88 -17.66 -15.06 18.47
N TRP A 89 -18.29 -14.06 17.85
CA TRP A 89 -19.36 -13.25 18.45
C TRP A 89 -20.66 -13.24 17.64
N GLY A 90 -20.72 -13.95 16.50
CA GLY A 90 -21.89 -13.97 15.62
C GLY A 90 -22.07 -12.69 14.80
N GLU A 91 -23.14 -12.64 13.99
CA GLU A 91 -23.37 -11.58 13.00
C GLU A 91 -23.55 -10.18 13.62
N ALA A 92 -24.05 -10.09 14.84
CA ALA A 92 -24.23 -8.81 15.54
C ALA A 92 -22.91 -8.06 15.78
N SER A 93 -21.76 -8.74 15.70
CA SER A 93 -20.44 -8.17 15.90
C SER A 93 -19.86 -7.44 14.68
N ILE A 94 -20.46 -7.60 13.50
CA ILE A 94 -19.93 -7.07 12.22
C ILE A 94 -19.74 -5.55 12.27
N PHE A 95 -20.71 -4.82 12.83
CA PHE A 95 -20.62 -3.36 12.96
C PHE A 95 -19.42 -2.94 13.84
N TYR A 96 -19.28 -3.56 15.01
CA TYR A 96 -18.23 -3.23 15.97
C TYR A 96 -16.83 -3.57 15.44
N VAL A 97 -16.66 -4.74 14.80
CA VAL A 97 -15.36 -5.11 14.22
C VAL A 97 -14.98 -4.21 13.05
N THR A 98 -15.96 -3.80 12.23
CA THR A 98 -15.71 -2.91 11.09
C THR A 98 -15.23 -1.55 11.59
N LEU A 99 -15.89 -0.99 12.60
CA LEU A 99 -15.49 0.28 13.21
C LEU A 99 -14.09 0.18 13.84
N LEU A 100 -13.86 -0.87 14.65
CA LEU A 100 -12.58 -1.09 15.32
C LEU A 100 -11.43 -1.28 14.32
N LEU A 101 -11.62 -2.13 13.30
CA LEU A 101 -10.60 -2.37 12.29
C LEU A 101 -10.32 -1.12 11.47
N THR A 102 -11.35 -0.33 11.14
CA THR A 102 -11.17 0.95 10.43
C THR A 102 -10.26 1.88 11.24
N LEU A 103 -10.48 2.01 12.55
CA LEU A 103 -9.61 2.81 13.41
C LEU A 103 -8.18 2.23 13.47
N ILE A 104 -8.03 0.92 13.55
CA ILE A 104 -6.72 0.25 13.55
C ILE A 104 -5.97 0.55 12.25
N ILE A 105 -6.61 0.36 11.09
CA ILE A 105 -6.00 0.64 9.78
C ILE A 105 -5.67 2.13 9.68
N LEU A 106 -6.60 3.02 10.05
CA LEU A 106 -6.39 4.46 9.96
C LEU A 106 -5.19 4.92 10.81
N ILE A 107 -5.07 4.43 12.04
CA ILE A 107 -4.00 4.84 12.94
C ILE A 107 -2.67 4.16 12.55
N PHE A 108 -2.66 2.84 12.44
CA PHE A 108 -1.43 2.05 12.36
C PHE A 108 -0.95 1.78 10.94
N ALA A 109 -1.85 1.81 9.95
CA ALA A 109 -1.49 1.55 8.55
C ALA A 109 -1.56 2.80 7.67
N GLU A 110 -2.31 3.82 8.06
CA GLU A 110 -2.53 5.02 7.24
C GLU A 110 -1.81 6.26 7.80
N VAL A 111 -2.34 6.87 8.85
CA VAL A 111 -1.88 8.15 9.37
C VAL A 111 -0.46 8.06 9.93
N THR A 112 -0.20 7.15 10.88
CA THR A 112 1.11 7.08 11.55
C THR A 112 2.24 6.75 10.58
N PRO A 113 2.12 5.72 9.70
CA PRO A 113 3.19 5.40 8.75
C PRO A 113 3.44 6.53 7.74
N LYS A 114 2.39 7.23 7.26
CA LYS A 114 2.53 8.38 6.36
C LYS A 114 3.24 9.54 7.04
N THR A 115 2.93 9.83 8.30
CA THR A 115 3.62 10.87 9.07
C THR A 115 5.11 10.55 9.22
N ILE A 116 5.47 9.32 9.59
CA ILE A 116 6.87 8.91 9.71
C ILE A 116 7.57 9.00 8.35
N ALA A 117 6.90 8.57 7.29
CA ALA A 117 7.39 8.64 5.91
C ALA A 117 7.65 10.06 5.42
N ALA A 118 6.83 11.02 5.81
CA ALA A 118 7.02 12.42 5.48
C ALA A 118 8.25 13.02 6.20
N ILE A 119 8.50 12.62 7.45
CA ILE A 119 9.63 13.14 8.25
C ILE A 119 10.96 12.53 7.80
N LYS A 120 11.02 11.22 7.53
CA LYS A 120 12.24 10.50 7.15
C LYS A 120 12.11 9.75 5.82
N PRO A 121 11.85 10.45 4.71
CA PRO A 121 11.47 9.83 3.44
C PRO A 121 12.57 8.92 2.86
N GLU A 122 13.84 9.30 2.96
CA GLU A 122 14.96 8.47 2.45
C GLU A 122 15.06 7.12 3.16
N SER A 123 14.81 7.09 4.47
CA SER A 123 14.93 5.89 5.30
C SER A 123 13.88 4.82 4.95
N ILE A 124 12.73 5.25 4.40
CA ILE A 124 11.63 4.36 4.02
C ILE A 124 11.69 4.07 2.52
N ALA A 125 11.85 5.09 1.69
CA ALA A 125 11.81 4.93 0.24
C ALA A 125 12.97 4.08 -0.31
N PHE A 126 14.18 4.18 0.26
CA PHE A 126 15.32 3.37 -0.21
C PHE A 126 15.12 1.86 0.00
N PRO A 127 14.78 1.36 1.20
CA PRO A 127 14.46 -0.06 1.36
C PRO A 127 13.17 -0.44 0.62
N ALA A 128 12.12 0.39 0.66
CA ALA A 128 10.88 0.11 -0.06
C ALA A 128 11.10 -0.06 -1.57
N SER A 129 12.03 0.69 -2.16
CA SER A 129 12.39 0.56 -3.58
C SER A 129 12.89 -0.84 -3.98
N PHE A 130 13.34 -1.65 -3.02
CA PHE A 130 13.69 -3.05 -3.26
C PHE A 130 12.47 -3.90 -3.58
N LEU A 131 11.40 -3.76 -2.78
CA LEU A 131 10.17 -4.55 -2.87
C LEU A 131 9.23 -4.00 -3.95
N LEU A 132 9.17 -2.67 -4.10
CA LEU A 132 8.30 -2.04 -5.10
C LEU A 132 8.76 -2.26 -6.53
N LYS A 133 10.06 -2.46 -6.77
CA LYS A 133 10.58 -2.69 -8.13
C LYS A 133 10.08 -4.00 -8.77
N PRO A 134 10.18 -5.18 -8.14
CA PRO A 134 9.59 -6.40 -8.69
C PRO A 134 8.06 -6.31 -8.71
N LEU A 135 7.44 -5.73 -7.67
CA LEU A 135 5.99 -5.57 -7.64
C LEU A 135 5.48 -4.70 -8.80
N LEU A 136 6.20 -3.64 -9.14
CA LEU A 136 5.93 -2.80 -10.30
C LEU A 136 5.93 -3.62 -11.59
N LYS A 137 6.90 -4.52 -11.77
CA LYS A 137 6.98 -5.36 -12.97
C LYS A 137 5.85 -6.39 -13.04
N ILE A 138 5.45 -6.95 -11.91
CA ILE A 138 4.38 -7.97 -11.82
C ILE A 138 3.00 -7.34 -12.03
N LEU A 139 2.75 -6.18 -11.41
CA LEU A 139 1.45 -5.51 -11.43
C LEU A 139 1.31 -4.48 -12.57
N GLU A 140 2.35 -4.23 -13.36
CA GLU A 140 2.28 -3.37 -14.57
C GLU A 140 1.08 -3.68 -15.49
N PRO A 141 0.76 -4.95 -15.83
CA PRO A 141 -0.42 -5.23 -16.66
C PRO A 141 -1.75 -4.84 -15.98
N ALA A 142 -1.87 -5.06 -14.67
CA ALA A 142 -3.07 -4.68 -13.92
C ALA A 142 -3.22 -3.14 -13.87
N VAL A 143 -2.13 -2.42 -13.62
CA VAL A 143 -2.13 -0.95 -13.62
C VAL A 143 -2.49 -0.40 -15.00
N TYR A 144 -1.96 -1.00 -16.07
CA TYR A 144 -2.30 -0.60 -17.43
C TYR A 144 -3.80 -0.76 -17.71
N LEU A 145 -4.37 -1.92 -17.35
CA LEU A 145 -5.79 -2.20 -17.53
C LEU A 145 -6.67 -1.21 -16.75
N ILE A 146 -6.34 -0.92 -15.50
CA ILE A 146 -7.05 0.08 -14.69
C ILE A 146 -6.93 1.47 -15.31
N SER A 147 -5.75 1.84 -15.80
CA SER A 147 -5.54 3.14 -16.45
C SER A 147 -6.36 3.27 -17.74
N VAL A 148 -6.47 2.22 -18.55
CA VAL A 148 -7.32 2.20 -19.75
C VAL A 148 -8.78 2.42 -19.36
N ILE A 149 -9.29 1.67 -18.38
CA ILE A 149 -10.68 1.81 -17.91
C ILE A 149 -10.93 3.22 -17.37
N SER A 150 -10.03 3.73 -16.53
CA SER A 150 -10.16 5.08 -15.95
C SER A 150 -10.17 6.16 -17.03
N ASN A 151 -9.28 6.08 -18.02
CA ASN A 151 -9.23 7.05 -19.12
C ASN A 151 -10.46 6.96 -20.04
N SER A 152 -11.01 5.77 -20.24
CA SER A 152 -12.27 5.60 -20.96
C SER A 152 -13.43 6.25 -20.22
N LEU A 153 -13.50 6.10 -18.89
CA LEU A 153 -14.52 6.74 -18.06
C LEU A 153 -14.39 8.26 -18.07
N THR A 154 -13.18 8.82 -17.95
CA THR A 154 -13.00 10.28 -17.99
C THR A 154 -13.38 10.86 -19.35
N LYS A 155 -13.08 10.13 -20.45
CA LYS A 155 -13.51 10.50 -21.80
C LYS A 155 -15.03 10.52 -21.96
N LEU A 156 -15.75 9.58 -21.34
CA LEU A 156 -17.21 9.56 -21.34
C LEU A 156 -17.83 10.76 -20.59
N ILE A 157 -17.13 11.28 -19.58
CA ILE A 157 -17.55 12.44 -18.78
C ILE A 157 -17.10 13.77 -19.45
N GLY A 158 -16.36 13.73 -20.56
CA GLY A 158 -15.88 14.92 -21.26
C GLY A 158 -14.65 15.57 -20.63
N VAL A 159 -13.95 14.86 -19.75
CA VAL A 159 -12.71 15.30 -19.09
C VAL A 159 -11.52 14.60 -19.75
N ASN A 160 -11.30 14.87 -21.05
CA ASN A 160 -10.04 14.63 -21.78
C ASN A 160 -10.17 15.08 -23.24
#